data_AF-F4LMW1-F1
#
_entry.id   AF-F4LMW1-F1
#
_cell.length_a   1.000
_cell.length_b   1.000
_cell.length_c   1.000
_cell.angle_alpha   90.00
_cell.angle_beta   90.00
_cell.angle_gamma   90.00
#
_symmetry.space_group_name_H-M   'P 1'
#
loop_
_entity.id
_entity.type
_entity.pdbx_description
1 polymer ?
#
loop_
_entity_poly.entity_id
_entity_poly.type
_entity_poly.pdbx_seq_one_letter_code
_entity_poly.pdbx_strand_id
1 'polypeptide(L)'
;MDLITDEKIRTKVLRSALKEYDFKLDSWIRCIHCGKVFQGDEMRVFKKDDSHLVYCKFPSCDGSIIDIVDADDEDFSSMFG
;
A
#
# COMPACT_ATOMS: atom_id res chain seq x y z
N MET A 1 -14.44 5.26 -9.72
CA MET A 1 -13.25 4.44 -9.48
C MET A 1 -13.74 3.08 -9.06
N ASP A 2 -13.23 2.02 -9.66
CA ASP A 2 -13.73 0.66 -9.44
C ASP A 2 -12.67 -0.16 -8.71
N LEU A 3 -13.06 -0.85 -7.64
CA LEU A 3 -12.15 -1.74 -6.91
C LEU A 3 -11.80 -2.94 -7.81
N ILE A 4 -10.52 -3.21 -7.97
CA ILE A 4 -10.05 -4.38 -8.72
C ILE A 4 -10.04 -5.60 -7.80
N THR A 5 -10.95 -6.54 -8.08
CA THR A 5 -11.05 -7.81 -7.36
C THR A 5 -10.35 -8.96 -8.10
N ASP A 6 -9.99 -8.80 -9.37
CA ASP A 6 -9.19 -9.78 -10.11
C ASP A 6 -7.76 -9.84 -9.53
N GLU A 7 -7.40 -10.97 -8.94
CA GLU A 7 -6.13 -11.12 -8.23
C GLU A 7 -4.91 -11.06 -9.15
N LYS A 8 -5.02 -11.51 -10.40
CA LYS A 8 -3.91 -11.46 -11.35
C LYS A 8 -3.60 -10.01 -11.73
N ILE A 9 -4.65 -9.23 -12.00
CA ILE A 9 -4.51 -7.80 -12.31
C ILE A 9 -4.03 -7.04 -11.07
N ARG A 10 -4.67 -7.25 -9.91
CA ARG A 10 -4.31 -6.60 -8.63
C ARG A 10 -2.83 -6.84 -8.30
N THR A 11 -2.39 -8.10 -8.29
CA THR A 11 -1.01 -8.47 -7.93
C THR A 11 0.01 -7.88 -8.92
N LYS A 12 -0.32 -7.82 -10.22
CA LYS A 12 0.56 -7.21 -11.22
C LYS A 12 0.76 -5.72 -10.96
N VAL A 13 -0.32 -5.00 -10.67
CA VAL A 13 -0.28 -3.57 -10.35
C VAL A 13 0.51 -3.33 -9.07
N LEU A 14 0.20 -4.07 -8.00
CA LEU A 14 0.89 -3.93 -6.71
C LEU A 14 2.38 -4.20 -6.84
N ARG A 15 2.80 -5.24 -7.58
CA ARG A 15 4.21 -5.54 -7.80
C ARG A 15 4.94 -4.40 -8.49
N SER A 16 4.31 -3.74 -9.45
CA SER A 16 4.89 -2.57 -10.13
C SER A 16 4.96 -1.36 -9.19
N ALA A 17 3.86 -1.03 -8.52
CA ALA A 17 3.77 0.14 -7.65
C ALA A 17 4.72 0.03 -6.44
N LEU A 18 4.72 -1.09 -5.73
CA LEU A 18 5.59 -1.30 -4.56
C LEU A 18 7.08 -1.24 -4.93
N LYS A 19 7.45 -1.76 -6.10
CA LYS A 19 8.84 -1.75 -6.57
C LYS A 19 9.38 -0.33 -6.79
N GLU A 20 8.53 0.63 -7.14
CA GLU A 20 8.94 2.04 -7.30
C GLU A 20 9.37 2.68 -5.96
N TYR A 21 8.97 2.08 -4.84
CA TYR A 21 9.29 2.50 -3.47
C TYR A 21 10.12 1.45 -2.72
N ASP A 22 10.85 0.58 -3.44
CA ASP A 22 11.71 -0.48 -2.89
C ASP A 22 11.00 -1.52 -2.00
N PHE A 23 9.67 -1.64 -2.10
CA PHE A 23 8.89 -2.68 -1.41
C PHE A 23 8.62 -3.91 -2.30
N LYS A 24 8.41 -5.04 -1.64
CA LYS A 24 7.93 -6.29 -2.23
C LYS A 24 6.48 -6.55 -1.82
N LEU A 25 5.84 -7.50 -2.49
CA LEU A 25 4.48 -7.92 -2.16
C LEU A 25 4.37 -8.49 -0.73
N ASP A 26 5.39 -9.21 -0.28
CA ASP A 26 5.49 -9.82 1.04
C ASP A 26 6.12 -8.89 2.10
N SER A 27 6.50 -7.66 1.73
CA SER A 27 6.97 -6.65 2.68
C SER A 27 5.88 -6.30 3.68
N TRP A 28 6.26 -6.28 4.96
CA TRP A 28 5.44 -5.70 6.02
C TRP A 28 5.58 -4.19 5.97
N ILE A 29 4.45 -3.51 5.83
CA ILE A 29 4.41 -2.07 5.63
C ILE A 29 3.45 -1.42 6.62
N ARG A 30 3.71 -0.16 6.97
CA ARG A 30 2.87 0.64 7.86
C ARG A 30 2.28 1.82 7.10
N CYS A 31 0.98 2.01 7.20
CA CYS A 31 0.33 3.22 6.68
C CYS A 31 0.42 4.36 7.70
N ILE A 32 0.95 5.52 7.29
CA ILE A 32 1.15 6.67 8.19
C ILE A 32 -0.17 7.33 8.63
N HIS A 33 -1.26 7.18 7.87
CA HIS A 33 -2.58 7.77 8.21
C HIS A 33 -3.26 7.03 9.37
N CYS A 34 -3.23 5.70 9.36
CA CYS A 34 -3.97 4.88 10.33
C CYS A 34 -3.06 4.09 11.29
N GLY A 35 -1.74 4.13 11.08
CA GLY A 35 -0.73 3.43 11.89
C GLY A 35 -0.76 1.90 11.77
N LYS A 36 -1.65 1.34 10.96
CA LYS A 36 -1.82 -0.12 10.85
C LYS A 36 -0.74 -0.72 9.97
N VAL A 37 -0.31 -1.92 10.37
CA VAL A 37 0.67 -2.75 9.65
C VAL A 37 -0.06 -3.86 8.89
N PHE A 38 0.36 -4.09 7.65
CA PHE A 38 -0.18 -5.13 6.74
C PHE A 38 0.86 -5.48 5.67
N GLN A 39 0.63 -6.54 4.88
CA GLN A 39 1.53 -6.87 3.77
C GLN A 39 1.19 -6.09 2.50
N GLY A 40 2.20 -5.81 1.67
CA GLY A 40 2.04 -5.05 0.43
C GLY A 40 0.99 -5.63 -0.53
N ASP A 41 0.82 -6.95 -0.57
CA ASP A 41 -0.18 -7.64 -1.40
C ASP A 41 -1.64 -7.46 -0.93
N GLU A 42 -1.83 -6.98 0.30
CA GLU A 42 -3.14 -6.72 0.90
C GLU A 42 -3.67 -5.31 0.58
N MET A 43 -2.89 -4.48 -0.12
CA MET A 43 -3.31 -3.16 -0.57
C MET A 43 -4.48 -3.23 -1.55
N ARG A 44 -5.34 -2.20 -1.51
CA ARG A 44 -6.46 -2.06 -2.44
C ARG A 44 -6.00 -1.37 -3.70
N VAL A 45 -6.40 -1.92 -4.85
CA VAL A 45 -6.15 -1.31 -6.15
C VAL A 45 -7.47 -0.86 -6.76
N PHE A 46 -7.53 0.38 -7.20
CA PHE A 46 -8.67 0.96 -7.88
C PHE A 46 -8.31 1.31 -9.32
N LYS A 47 -9.22 1.02 -10.25
CA LYS A 47 -9.15 1.54 -11.61
C LYS A 47 -9.77 2.93 -11.65
N LYS A 48 -9.05 3.89 -12.23
CA LYS A 48 -9.54 5.23 -12.54
C LYS A 48 -9.10 5.59 -13.95
N ASP A 49 -10.07 5.67 -14.86
CA ASP A 49 -9.83 5.89 -16.28
C ASP A 49 -8.83 4.85 -16.83
N ASP A 50 -7.70 5.30 -17.40
CA ASP A 50 -6.62 4.45 -17.92
C ASP A 50 -5.50 4.15 -16.89
N SER A 51 -5.71 4.53 -15.63
CA SER A 51 -4.72 4.42 -14.56
C SER A 51 -5.17 3.53 -13.40
N HIS A 52 -4.19 3.13 -12.59
CA HIS A 52 -4.41 2.39 -11.35
C HIS A 52 -3.97 3.22 -10.16
N LEU A 53 -4.78 3.22 -9.11
CA LEU A 53 -4.47 3.85 -7.84
C LEU A 53 -4.35 2.78 -6.76
N VAL A 54 -3.32 2.90 -5.92
CA VAL A 54 -3.02 1.94 -4.86
C VAL A 54 -3.21 2.60 -3.51
N TYR A 55 -4.00 1.96 -2.66
CA TYR A 55 -4.42 2.48 -1.36
C TYR A 55 -4.25 1.43 -0.25
N CYS A 56 -4.19 1.93 0.98
CA CYS A 56 -4.18 1.15 2.21
C CYS A 56 -5.27 0.07 2.20
N LYS A 57 -4.95 -1.11 2.72
CA LYS A 57 -5.85 -2.26 2.89
C LYS A 57 -7.20 -1.87 3.52
N PHE A 58 -7.17 -0.97 4.52
CA PHE A 58 -8.33 -0.67 5.35
C PHE A 58 -9.27 0.34 4.67
N PRO A 59 -10.56 -0.01 4.46
CA PRO A 59 -11.51 0.85 3.75
C PRO A 59 -11.76 2.23 4.36
N SER A 60 -11.61 2.35 5.68
CA SER A 60 -11.75 3.61 6.41
C SER A 60 -10.52 4.52 6.31
N CYS A 61 -9.48 4.09 5.59
CA CYS A 61 -8.24 4.84 5.37
C CYS A 61 -8.10 5.19 3.89
N ASP A 62 -7.63 6.40 3.64
CA ASP A 62 -7.37 6.98 2.31
C ASP A 62 -5.87 7.08 1.99
N GLY A 63 -5.00 6.58 2.86
CA GLY A 63 -3.55 6.53 2.63
C GLY A 63 -3.24 5.76 1.34
N SER A 64 -2.46 6.39 0.47
CA SER A 64 -2.03 5.86 -0.82
C SER A 64 -0.65 5.21 -0.72
N ILE A 65 -0.08 4.77 -1.85
CA ILE A 65 1.24 4.12 -1.88
C ILE A 65 2.38 4.99 -1.33
N ILE A 66 2.27 6.31 -1.44
CA ILE A 66 3.30 7.24 -0.91
C ILE A 66 3.22 7.40 0.61
N ASP A 67 2.09 7.00 1.20
CA ASP A 67 1.77 7.14 2.62
C ASP A 67 2.15 5.87 3.40
N ILE A 68 3.03 5.06 2.81
CA ILE A 68 3.48 3.76 3.31
C ILE A 68 4.96 3.84 3.63
N VAL A 69 5.32 3.32 4.80
CA VAL A 69 6.71 3.16 5.24
C VAL A 69 6.99 1.70 5.60
N ASP A 70 8.25 1.33 5.74
CA ASP A 70 8.62 0.02 6.26
C ASP A 70 8.04 -0.12 7.69
N ALA A 71 7.46 -1.29 7.99
CA ALA A 71 6.88 -1.52 9.31
C ALA A 71 7.93 -1.51 10.42
N ASP A 72 9.17 -1.86 10.08
CA ASP A 72 10.34 -1.93 10.96
C ASP A 72 11.21 -0.65 10.90
N ASP A 73 10.74 0.40 10.22
CA ASP A 73 11.47 1.68 10.14
C ASP A 73 11.63 2.30 11.55
N GLU A 74 12.85 2.22 12.08
CA GLU A 74 13.23 2.74 13.40
C GLU A 74 13.12 4.27 13.45
N ASP A 75 13.29 4.97 12.32
CA ASP A 75 13.20 6.43 12.27
C ASP A 75 11.75 6.90 12.51
N PHE A 76 10.75 6.17 12.01
CA PHE A 76 9.33 6.45 12.31
C PHE A 76 9.00 6.21 13.80
N SER A 77 9.63 5.20 14.41
CA SER A 77 9.43 4.90 15.84
C SER A 77 9.96 6.01 16.75
N SER A 78 10.96 6.77 16.29
CA SER A 78 11.53 7.91 17.02
C SER A 78 10.72 9.21 16.89
N MET A 79 9.91 9.38 15.84
CA MET A 79 9.10 10.59 15.62
C MET A 79 7.91 10.73 16.57
N PHE A 80 7.50 9.62 17.20
CA PHE A 80 6.40 9.58 18.17
C PHE A 80 6.86 9.14 19.56
N GLY A 81 8.18 9.08 19.78
CA GLY A 81 8.83 8.74 21.06
C GLY A 81 9.05 9.94 21.96
#